data_AF-A0A160PML6-F1
#
_entry.id   AF-A0A160PML6-F1
#
_cell.length_a   1.000
_cell.length_b   1.000
_cell.length_c   1.000
_cell.angle_alpha   90.00
_cell.angle_beta   90.00
_cell.angle_gamma   90.00
#
_symmetry.space_group_name_H-M   'P 1'
#
loop_
_entity.id
_entity.type
_entity.pdbx_description
1 polymer ?
#
loop_
_entity_poly.entity_id
_entity_poly.type
_entity_poly.pdbx_seq_one_letter_code
_entity_poly.pdbx_strand_id
1 'polypeptide(L)'
;MIHGGVTESGSPPGGSNPGGLAEGGMTGPALSDDATAALDRPVGTDHPGEPVTLAESLMREAGWGPENFGTEGPNPPYLRIGGKLRVTLTEFEPCFASFRRDRGPFRSKVAIVDHLAKYDAIMVDPLAFEECFGPGEGAETVFPFGAWLEIRRVGFGGLDLWGKRQGAVTLPLDALAVASAIWLRRKDRSGEPSTASTMSG
;
A
#
# COMPACT_ATOMS: atom_id res chain seq x y z
N MET A 1 65.87 -8.18 -18.14
CA MET A 1 66.41 -7.12 -19.02
C MET A 1 65.25 -6.59 -19.84
N ILE A 2 64.62 -5.50 -19.39
CA ILE A 2 63.80 -4.59 -20.22
C ILE A 2 63.76 -3.24 -19.47
N HIS A 3 64.30 -2.23 -20.13
CA HIS A 3 64.15 -0.79 -19.89
C HIS A 3 62.65 -0.44 -19.88
N GLY A 4 62.09 0.54 -19.17
CA GLY A 4 62.57 1.89 -18.82
C GLY A 4 61.46 2.87 -19.24
N GLY A 5 61.14 3.88 -18.43
CA GLY A 5 60.17 4.93 -18.80
C GLY A 5 59.54 5.65 -17.61
N VAL A 6 60.27 6.65 -17.10
CA VAL A 6 59.84 7.66 -16.10
C VAL A 6 59.35 8.90 -16.83
N THR A 7 58.28 9.54 -16.35
CA THR A 7 58.08 11.00 -16.19
C THR A 7 56.78 11.19 -15.39
N GLU A 8 56.78 11.53 -14.09
CA GLU A 8 57.00 12.83 -13.44
C GLU A 8 56.01 13.96 -13.78
N SER A 9 55.70 14.72 -12.72
CA SER A 9 55.09 16.06 -12.66
C SER A 9 53.56 16.13 -12.79
N GLY A 10 52.81 16.76 -11.88
CA GLY A 10 53.16 17.56 -10.71
C GLY A 10 51.90 18.31 -10.26
N SER A 11 51.68 18.41 -8.94
CA SER A 11 50.78 19.43 -8.37
C SER A 11 51.52 20.78 -8.33
N PRO A 12 50.80 21.92 -8.33
CA PRO A 12 50.77 22.69 -7.08
C PRO A 12 49.40 23.34 -6.74
N PRO A 13 49.29 23.94 -5.53
CA PRO A 13 48.05 24.33 -4.87
C PRO A 13 47.74 25.82 -5.03
N GLY A 14 46.58 26.27 -4.55
CA GLY A 14 46.38 27.71 -4.30
C GLY A 14 44.93 28.13 -4.10
N GLY A 15 44.59 28.56 -2.88
CA GLY A 15 43.32 29.21 -2.61
C GLY A 15 42.98 29.36 -1.14
N SER A 16 43.86 29.97 -0.34
CA SER A 16 43.49 30.59 0.94
C SER A 16 43.32 32.09 0.72
N ASN A 17 42.18 32.69 1.11
CA ASN A 17 42.13 33.57 2.29
C ASN A 17 40.75 34.22 2.57
N PRO A 18 40.57 34.76 3.79
CA PRO A 18 39.29 34.98 4.48
C PRO A 18 38.92 36.47 4.61
N GLY A 19 37.76 36.74 5.20
CA GLY A 19 37.33 38.06 5.68
C GLY A 19 35.83 38.22 5.44
N GLY A 20 35.02 38.73 6.35
CA GLY A 20 35.24 39.42 7.61
C GLY A 20 33.87 39.95 8.05
N LEU A 21 33.67 40.02 9.37
CA LEU A 21 32.45 40.38 10.08
C LEU A 21 32.01 41.83 9.84
N ALA A 22 30.70 42.11 9.86
CA ALA A 22 30.09 43.13 10.74
C ALA A 22 28.60 43.38 10.43
N GLU A 23 27.78 43.16 11.47
CA GLU A 23 26.71 44.05 11.98
C GLU A 23 25.48 44.28 11.08
N GLY A 24 24.23 44.10 11.53
CA GLY A 24 23.65 44.38 12.84
C GLY A 24 22.39 45.21 12.57
N GLY A 25 21.20 44.65 12.80
CA GLY A 25 19.95 45.34 12.48
C GLY A 25 18.70 44.53 12.81
N MET A 26 18.39 44.42 14.11
CA MET A 26 17.10 43.99 14.63
C MET A 26 15.98 44.93 14.13
N THR A 27 14.81 44.38 13.79
CA THR A 27 13.51 44.74 14.37
C THR A 27 12.42 43.79 13.86
N GLY A 28 11.90 42.95 14.77
CA GLY A 28 10.52 42.47 14.67
C GLY A 28 9.56 43.62 15.01
N PRO A 29 8.25 43.43 14.74
CA PRO A 29 7.48 42.67 15.69
C PRO A 29 6.65 41.56 15.06
N ALA A 30 6.50 40.50 15.86
CA ALA A 30 5.50 39.48 15.73
C ALA A 30 4.08 40.09 15.75
N LEU A 31 3.24 39.63 14.82
CA LEU A 31 1.83 39.40 15.08
C LEU A 31 1.47 38.05 14.50
N SER A 32 1.38 37.09 15.42
CA SER A 32 0.57 35.90 15.28
C SER A 32 -0.88 36.32 15.12
N ASP A 33 -1.57 35.73 14.13
CA ASP A 33 -2.91 35.20 14.35
C ASP A 33 -3.07 34.00 13.40
N ASP A 34 -2.82 32.85 14.01
CA ASP A 34 -3.32 31.55 13.62
C ASP A 34 -4.84 31.51 13.85
N ALA A 35 -5.48 30.46 13.32
CA ALA A 35 -6.89 30.09 13.51
C ALA A 35 -7.93 30.76 12.60
N THR A 36 -8.07 30.22 11.39
CA THR A 36 -9.23 29.36 11.05
C THR A 36 -9.14 28.86 9.59
N ALA A 37 -8.05 28.18 9.23
CA ALA A 37 -8.11 27.19 8.15
C ALA A 37 -8.67 25.87 8.72
N ALA A 38 -9.88 25.94 9.26
CA ALA A 38 -10.58 24.78 9.78
C ALA A 38 -11.00 23.91 8.59
N LEU A 39 -10.22 22.86 8.37
CA LEU A 39 -10.72 21.53 8.03
C LEU A 39 -11.74 21.48 6.88
N ASP A 40 -11.36 21.93 5.69
CA ASP A 40 -11.93 21.32 4.48
C ASP A 40 -11.03 20.14 4.07
N ARG A 41 -10.97 19.17 4.99
CA ARG A 41 -10.54 17.82 4.65
C ARG A 41 -11.63 17.33 3.71
N PRO A 42 -11.37 16.99 2.43
CA PRO A 42 -12.39 16.37 1.63
C PRO A 42 -12.77 15.08 2.37
N VAL A 43 -13.95 15.11 3.00
CA VAL A 43 -14.69 13.91 3.38
C VAL A 43 -14.68 13.10 2.11
N GLY A 44 -13.94 11.98 2.14
CA GLY A 44 -13.78 11.11 1.00
C GLY A 44 -15.16 10.89 0.41
N THR A 45 -15.37 11.43 -0.79
CA THR A 45 -16.55 11.13 -1.58
C THR A 45 -16.38 9.67 -1.92
N ASP A 46 -16.96 8.84 -1.07
CA ASP A 46 -16.94 7.39 -1.11
C ASP A 46 -17.79 6.99 -2.31
N HIS A 47 -17.31 7.30 -3.53
CA HIS A 47 -17.97 7.04 -4.79
C HIS A 47 -18.14 5.52 -4.86
N PRO A 48 -19.38 5.02 -4.68
CA PRO A 48 -19.62 3.59 -4.74
C PRO A 48 -19.57 3.23 -6.22
N GLY A 49 -18.37 2.94 -6.74
CA GLY A 49 -18.23 2.54 -8.13
C GLY A 49 -16.80 2.54 -8.67
N GLU A 50 -15.91 3.40 -8.18
CA GLU A 50 -14.54 3.42 -8.69
C GLU A 50 -13.70 2.31 -8.03
N PRO A 51 -13.00 1.48 -8.82
CA PRO A 51 -12.00 0.56 -8.29
C PRO A 51 -10.94 1.29 -7.46
N VAL A 52 -10.50 0.69 -6.37
CA VAL A 52 -9.43 1.22 -5.52
C VAL A 52 -8.30 0.21 -5.41
N THR A 53 -7.09 0.68 -5.23
CA THR A 53 -5.97 -0.23 -4.92
C THR A 53 -6.12 -0.81 -3.51
N LEU A 54 -5.49 -1.96 -3.25
CA LEU A 54 -5.43 -2.55 -1.92
C LEU A 54 -4.80 -1.58 -0.92
N ALA A 55 -3.78 -0.83 -1.33
CA ALA A 55 -3.18 0.21 -0.49
C ALA A 55 -4.18 1.30 -0.09
N GLU A 56 -4.87 1.88 -1.06
CA GLU A 56 -5.88 2.92 -0.80
C GLU A 56 -7.01 2.40 0.09
N SER A 57 -7.45 1.17 -0.12
CA SER A 57 -8.50 0.56 0.71
C SER A 57 -8.08 0.45 2.17
N LEU A 58 -6.83 0.05 2.45
CA LEU A 58 -6.30 -0.05 3.81
C LEU A 58 -6.15 1.33 4.44
N MET A 59 -5.74 2.34 3.67
CA MET A 59 -5.65 3.72 4.17
C MET A 59 -7.03 4.29 4.52
N ARG A 60 -7.99 4.15 3.61
CA ARG A 60 -9.34 4.70 3.76
C ARG A 60 -10.15 3.99 4.85
N GLU A 61 -10.03 2.67 4.95
CA GLU A 61 -10.96 1.87 5.74
C GLU A 61 -10.35 1.24 7.00
N ALA A 62 -9.04 0.96 7.00
CA ALA A 62 -8.34 0.44 8.18
C ALA A 62 -7.58 1.52 8.96
N GLY A 63 -7.62 2.77 8.46
CA GLY A 63 -6.96 3.92 9.08
C GLY A 63 -5.44 3.87 8.99
N TRP A 64 -4.89 3.12 8.03
CA TRP A 64 -3.45 3.09 7.79
C TRP A 64 -2.98 4.40 7.16
N GLY A 65 -1.79 4.86 7.56
CA GLY A 65 -1.06 5.92 6.88
C GLY A 65 -0.04 5.36 5.89
N PRO A 66 0.55 6.21 5.02
CA PRO A 66 1.65 5.81 4.13
C PRO A 66 2.83 5.15 4.87
N GLU A 67 3.08 5.55 6.12
CA GLU A 67 4.12 4.99 6.98
C GLU A 67 3.92 3.53 7.35
N ASN A 68 2.72 2.98 7.17
CA ASN A 68 2.45 1.58 7.44
C ASN A 68 2.98 0.63 6.36
N PHE A 69 3.32 1.16 5.18
CA PHE A 69 3.76 0.41 4.02
C PHE A 69 5.28 0.45 3.86
N GLY A 70 5.81 -0.59 3.22
CA GLY A 70 7.19 -0.61 2.74
C GLY A 70 7.32 0.29 1.52
N THR A 71 8.42 1.03 1.45
CA THR A 71 8.77 1.92 0.33
C THR A 71 10.03 1.45 -0.41
N GLU A 72 10.69 0.43 0.12
CA GLU A 72 11.92 -0.12 -0.46
C GLU A 72 11.56 -1.09 -1.59
N GLY A 73 11.74 -0.65 -2.83
CA GLY A 73 11.49 -1.44 -4.03
C GLY A 73 11.01 -0.56 -5.19
N PRO A 74 10.94 -1.11 -6.41
CA PRO A 74 10.55 -0.35 -7.60
C PRO A 74 9.07 0.06 -7.64
N ASN A 75 8.19 -0.65 -6.94
CA ASN A 75 6.73 -0.53 -7.06
C ASN A 75 5.99 -0.41 -5.71
N PRO A 76 6.36 0.56 -4.85
CA PRO A 76 5.64 0.77 -3.60
C PRO A 76 4.17 1.22 -3.84
N PRO A 77 3.27 1.09 -2.85
CA PRO A 77 3.52 0.61 -1.48
C PRO A 77 3.46 -0.91 -1.32
N TYR A 78 4.33 -1.43 -0.46
CA TYR A 78 4.37 -2.85 -0.07
C TYR A 78 3.70 -3.08 1.29
N LEU A 79 3.03 -4.22 1.46
CA LEU A 79 2.55 -4.70 2.76
C LEU A 79 3.17 -6.06 3.12
N ARG A 80 3.15 -6.42 4.41
CA ARG A 80 3.58 -7.76 4.83
C ARG A 80 2.37 -8.67 4.91
N ILE A 81 2.52 -9.90 4.42
CA ILE A 81 1.58 -10.97 4.73
C ILE A 81 2.04 -11.61 6.04
N GLY A 82 1.18 -11.52 7.05
CA GLY A 82 1.39 -12.17 8.33
C GLY A 82 0.21 -13.07 8.67
N GLY A 83 0.15 -13.47 9.93
CA GLY A 83 -1.13 -13.93 10.47
C GLY A 83 -1.35 -13.51 11.91
N LYS A 84 -2.59 -13.73 12.33
CA LYS A 84 -3.13 -13.35 13.62
C LYS A 84 -3.74 -14.59 14.26
N LEU A 85 -3.41 -14.81 15.53
CA LEU A 85 -4.08 -15.84 16.33
C LEU A 85 -5.49 -15.34 16.65
N ARG A 86 -6.50 -16.16 16.37
CA ARG A 86 -7.85 -15.95 16.86
C ARG A 86 -7.89 -16.27 18.36
N VAL A 87 -8.88 -15.71 19.05
CA VAL A 87 -9.05 -15.83 20.52
C VAL A 87 -9.20 -17.29 20.94
N THR A 88 -9.73 -18.14 20.06
CA THR A 88 -9.55 -19.59 20.11
C THR A 88 -8.12 -19.89 19.66
N LEU A 89 -7.23 -20.16 20.63
CA LEU A 89 -5.77 -20.43 20.47
C LEU A 89 -5.38 -21.49 19.42
N THR A 90 -6.35 -22.12 18.75
CA THR A 90 -6.21 -23.15 17.72
C THR A 90 -6.40 -22.64 16.29
N GLU A 91 -6.90 -21.41 16.09
CA GLU A 91 -7.18 -20.88 14.76
C GLU A 91 -6.32 -19.67 14.45
N PHE A 92 -5.52 -19.77 13.41
CA PHE A 92 -4.77 -18.65 12.84
C PHE A 92 -5.64 -18.06 11.72
N GLU A 93 -5.53 -16.76 11.43
CA GLU A 93 -6.10 -16.14 10.22
C GLU A 93 -5.01 -15.33 9.48
N PRO A 94 -4.99 -15.34 8.13
CA PRO A 94 -4.06 -14.51 7.38
C PRO A 94 -4.41 -13.03 7.55
N CYS A 95 -3.39 -12.19 7.71
CA CYS A 95 -3.56 -10.76 7.92
C CYS A 95 -2.60 -9.93 7.07
N PHE A 96 -3.06 -8.77 6.61
CA PHE A 96 -2.17 -7.68 6.22
C PHE A 96 -1.51 -7.13 7.47
N ALA A 97 -0.18 -7.04 7.44
CA ALA A 97 0.63 -6.52 8.53
C ALA A 97 1.45 -5.32 8.05
N SER A 98 1.55 -4.31 8.90
CA SER A 98 2.37 -3.14 8.64
C SER A 98 3.86 -3.49 8.62
N PHE A 99 4.63 -2.81 7.76
CA PHE A 99 6.09 -2.92 7.72
C PHE A 99 6.76 -2.34 8.98
N ARG A 100 6.16 -1.31 9.56
CA ARG A 100 6.66 -0.70 10.80
C ARG A 100 5.96 -1.35 11.99
N ARG A 101 6.74 -1.99 12.87
CA ARG A 101 6.26 -2.43 14.18
C ARG A 101 6.05 -1.21 15.06
N ASP A 102 4.89 -1.16 15.69
CA ASP A 102 4.39 0.02 16.36
C ASP A 102 5.26 0.54 17.50
N ARG A 103 5.32 1.86 17.62
CA ARG A 103 5.54 2.60 18.87
C ARG A 103 4.28 3.41 19.28
N GLY A 104 3.13 3.20 18.63
CA GLY A 104 1.88 3.95 18.87
C GLY A 104 0.61 3.09 18.92
N PRO A 105 -0.59 3.71 18.99
CA PRO A 105 -1.88 3.04 19.17
C PRO A 105 -2.53 2.52 17.88
N PHE A 106 -1.79 2.32 16.78
CA PHE A 106 -2.37 2.03 15.47
C PHE A 106 -2.66 0.53 15.26
N ARG A 107 -3.60 0.21 14.35
CA ARG A 107 -3.90 -1.17 13.98
C ARG A 107 -2.82 -1.73 13.06
N SER A 108 -1.76 -2.28 13.66
CA SER A 108 -0.64 -2.90 12.91
C SER A 108 -1.01 -4.15 12.10
N LYS A 109 -2.19 -4.73 12.31
CA LYS A 109 -2.71 -5.91 11.57
C LYS A 109 -4.17 -5.74 11.19
N VAL A 110 -4.50 -6.16 9.97
CA VAL A 110 -5.87 -6.20 9.42
C VAL A 110 -6.13 -7.61 8.89
N ALA A 111 -7.20 -8.26 9.35
CA ALA A 111 -7.54 -9.60 8.85
C ALA A 111 -7.94 -9.52 7.37
N ILE A 112 -7.36 -10.40 6.53
CA ILE A 112 -7.62 -10.37 5.08
C ILE A 112 -9.09 -10.68 4.80
N VAL A 113 -9.66 -11.66 5.50
CA VAL A 113 -11.07 -12.06 5.39
C VAL A 113 -11.99 -10.86 5.62
N ASP A 114 -11.84 -10.18 6.76
CA ASP A 114 -12.71 -9.07 7.14
C ASP A 114 -12.58 -7.87 6.19
N HIS A 115 -11.37 -7.61 5.72
CA HIS A 115 -11.14 -6.49 4.81
C HIS A 115 -11.73 -6.77 3.42
N LEU A 116 -11.47 -7.96 2.87
CA LEU A 116 -11.94 -8.33 1.54
C LEU A 116 -13.45 -8.60 1.48
N ALA A 117 -14.11 -8.86 2.61
CA ALA A 117 -15.57 -9.04 2.66
C ALA A 117 -16.39 -7.83 2.16
N LYS A 118 -15.77 -6.64 2.09
CA LYS A 118 -16.38 -5.40 1.57
C LYS A 118 -16.34 -5.31 0.04
N TYR A 119 -15.59 -6.19 -0.60
CA TYR A 119 -15.31 -6.20 -2.04
C TYR A 119 -15.90 -7.46 -2.68
N ASP A 120 -16.35 -7.34 -3.92
CA ASP A 120 -16.92 -8.49 -4.65
C ASP A 120 -15.90 -9.11 -5.62
N ALA A 121 -14.96 -8.30 -6.11
CA ALA A 121 -13.97 -8.72 -7.08
C ALA A 121 -12.60 -8.09 -6.82
N ILE A 122 -11.58 -8.80 -7.27
CA ILE A 122 -10.17 -8.41 -7.26
C ILE A 122 -9.63 -8.49 -8.69
N MET A 123 -8.73 -7.59 -9.03
CA MET A 123 -7.94 -7.63 -10.26
C MET A 123 -6.47 -7.51 -9.87
N VAL A 124 -5.64 -8.31 -10.51
CA VAL A 124 -4.21 -8.42 -10.20
C VAL A 124 -3.42 -8.01 -11.44
N ASP A 125 -2.52 -7.06 -11.26
CA ASP A 125 -1.54 -6.68 -12.28
C ASP A 125 -0.40 -7.74 -12.30
N PRO A 126 0.12 -8.12 -13.49
CA PRO A 126 1.24 -9.09 -13.58
C PRO A 126 2.45 -8.70 -12.73
N LEU A 127 2.65 -7.40 -12.50
CA LEU A 127 3.69 -6.86 -11.64
C LEU A 127 3.71 -7.47 -10.23
N ALA A 128 2.53 -7.81 -9.68
CA ALA A 128 2.42 -8.44 -8.38
C ALA A 128 3.16 -9.78 -8.31
N PHE A 129 3.20 -10.52 -9.43
CA PHE A 129 3.89 -11.79 -9.52
C PHE A 129 5.37 -11.62 -9.83
N GLU A 130 5.70 -10.70 -10.74
CA GLU A 130 7.10 -10.45 -11.12
C GLU A 130 7.94 -10.01 -9.91
N GLU A 131 7.39 -9.16 -9.07
CA GLU A 131 8.06 -8.68 -7.85
C GLU A 131 8.19 -9.76 -6.77
N CYS A 132 7.21 -10.65 -6.64
CA CYS A 132 7.17 -11.64 -5.56
C CYS A 132 7.85 -12.97 -5.91
N PHE A 133 7.79 -13.38 -7.16
CA PHE A 133 8.22 -14.72 -7.61
C PHE A 133 9.36 -14.69 -8.63
N GLY A 134 9.63 -13.53 -9.21
CA GLY A 134 10.77 -13.28 -10.09
C GLY A 134 10.36 -12.87 -11.51
N PRO A 135 11.32 -12.37 -12.31
CA PRO A 135 11.06 -11.90 -13.66
C PRO A 135 10.46 -13.00 -14.55
N GLY A 136 9.43 -12.67 -15.33
CA GLY A 136 8.79 -13.60 -16.26
C GLY A 136 7.58 -14.35 -15.69
N GLU A 137 7.43 -14.44 -14.37
CA GLU A 137 6.28 -15.11 -13.74
C GLU A 137 4.94 -14.46 -14.14
N GLY A 138 4.90 -13.13 -14.27
CA GLY A 138 3.71 -12.41 -14.78
C GLY A 138 3.28 -12.82 -16.21
N ALA A 139 4.20 -13.39 -17.00
CA ALA A 139 3.93 -13.84 -18.37
C ALA A 139 3.83 -15.37 -18.51
N GLU A 140 4.48 -16.12 -17.62
CA GLU A 140 4.58 -17.58 -17.68
C GLU A 140 3.49 -18.29 -16.85
N THR A 141 2.90 -17.62 -15.85
CA THR A 141 1.80 -18.23 -15.09
C THR A 141 0.51 -18.25 -15.92
N VAL A 142 -0.33 -19.26 -15.67
CA VAL A 142 -1.69 -19.34 -16.25
C VAL A 142 -2.68 -18.43 -15.49
N PHE A 143 -2.18 -17.53 -14.62
CA PHE A 143 -3.03 -16.64 -13.85
C PHE A 143 -3.65 -15.56 -14.76
N PRO A 144 -4.96 -15.29 -14.66
CA PRO A 144 -5.63 -14.35 -15.55
C PRO A 144 -5.49 -12.90 -15.10
N PHE A 145 -4.29 -12.34 -15.28
CA PHE A 145 -3.99 -10.95 -14.97
C PHE A 145 -4.87 -9.95 -15.74
N GLY A 146 -5.12 -8.79 -15.11
CA GLY A 146 -5.95 -7.73 -15.69
C GLY A 146 -7.44 -8.06 -15.83
N ALA A 147 -7.88 -9.24 -15.36
CA ALA A 147 -9.28 -9.60 -15.29
C ALA A 147 -9.85 -9.37 -13.88
N TRP A 148 -11.11 -8.94 -13.81
CA TRP A 148 -11.88 -8.92 -12.57
C TRP A 148 -12.33 -10.33 -12.21
N LEU A 149 -11.87 -10.82 -11.06
CA LEU A 149 -12.16 -12.14 -10.54
C LEU A 149 -12.97 -12.03 -9.25
N GLU A 150 -14.06 -12.78 -9.15
CA GLU A 150 -14.94 -12.77 -7.98
C GLU A 150 -14.24 -13.45 -6.80
N ILE A 151 -14.26 -12.80 -5.63
CA ILE A 151 -13.64 -13.33 -4.41
C ILE A 151 -14.56 -14.40 -3.82
N ARG A 152 -14.09 -15.64 -3.72
CA ARG A 152 -14.90 -16.76 -3.21
C ARG A 152 -14.52 -17.15 -1.80
N ARG A 153 -13.22 -17.28 -1.52
CA ARG A 153 -12.72 -17.68 -0.21
C ARG A 153 -11.33 -17.10 0.03
N VAL A 154 -11.07 -16.76 1.29
CA VAL A 154 -9.73 -16.45 1.78
C VAL A 154 -9.29 -17.60 2.67
N GLY A 155 -8.10 -18.17 2.40
CA GLY A 155 -7.52 -19.24 3.19
C GLY A 155 -6.00 -19.10 3.30
N PHE A 156 -5.37 -20.06 3.98
CA PHE A 156 -3.91 -20.09 4.13
C PHE A 156 -3.15 -20.41 2.84
N GLY A 157 -3.76 -21.21 1.96
CA GLY A 157 -3.19 -21.53 0.67
C GLY A 157 -3.31 -20.42 -0.38
N GLY A 158 -4.04 -19.34 -0.09
CA GLY A 158 -4.34 -18.28 -1.05
C GLY A 158 -5.77 -17.79 -1.00
N LEU A 159 -6.12 -16.97 -1.99
CA LEU A 159 -7.48 -16.54 -2.28
C LEU A 159 -8.03 -17.42 -3.39
N ASP A 160 -9.16 -18.07 -3.15
CA ASP A 160 -9.91 -18.74 -4.20
C ASP A 160 -10.76 -17.70 -4.91
N LEU A 161 -10.54 -17.59 -6.22
CA LEU A 161 -11.14 -16.60 -7.10
C LEU A 161 -11.87 -17.29 -8.25
N TRP A 162 -12.86 -16.61 -8.81
CA TRP A 162 -13.62 -17.11 -9.95
C TRP A 162 -13.71 -16.08 -11.08
N GLY A 163 -13.21 -16.45 -12.25
CA GLY A 163 -13.39 -15.69 -13.49
C GLY A 163 -14.46 -16.34 -14.37
N LYS A 164 -15.40 -15.56 -14.93
CA LYS A 164 -16.45 -16.10 -15.82
C LYS A 164 -15.91 -16.84 -17.04
N ARG A 165 -14.76 -16.41 -17.57
CA ARG A 165 -14.11 -17.03 -18.74
C ARG A 165 -12.98 -17.98 -18.36
N GLN A 166 -12.42 -17.81 -17.16
CA GLN A 166 -11.18 -18.43 -16.72
C GLN A 166 -11.42 -19.60 -15.75
N GLY A 167 -12.61 -19.65 -15.13
CA GLY A 167 -12.95 -20.63 -14.12
C GLY A 167 -12.35 -20.30 -12.76
N ALA A 168 -12.15 -21.33 -11.95
CA ALA A 168 -11.59 -21.21 -10.61
C ALA A 168 -10.07 -21.06 -10.69
N VAL A 169 -9.54 -20.06 -10.00
CA VAL A 169 -8.10 -19.82 -9.89
C VAL A 169 -7.75 -19.49 -8.45
N THR A 170 -6.54 -19.83 -8.02
CA THR A 170 -6.05 -19.50 -6.67
C THR A 170 -4.94 -18.46 -6.79
N LEU A 171 -5.11 -17.34 -6.10
CA LEU A 171 -4.10 -16.29 -5.98
C LEU A 171 -3.25 -16.56 -4.71
N PRO A 172 -1.93 -16.76 -4.83
CA PRO A 172 -1.05 -16.87 -3.67
C PRO A 172 -1.13 -15.63 -2.78
N LEU A 173 -1.08 -15.80 -1.46
CA LEU A 173 -1.16 -14.65 -0.53
C LEU A 173 -0.02 -13.66 -0.74
N ASP A 174 1.18 -14.15 -1.06
CA ASP A 174 2.38 -13.31 -1.21
C ASP A 174 2.22 -12.27 -2.31
N ALA A 175 1.47 -12.56 -3.38
CA ALA A 175 1.18 -11.60 -4.45
C ALA A 175 0.43 -10.36 -3.94
N LEU A 176 -0.31 -10.47 -2.82
CA LEU A 176 -0.98 -9.33 -2.19
C LEU A 176 -0.01 -8.36 -1.51
N ALA A 177 1.27 -8.72 -1.36
CA ALA A 177 2.28 -7.87 -0.77
C ALA A 177 2.55 -6.60 -1.59
N VAL A 178 2.36 -6.65 -2.92
CA VAL A 178 2.50 -5.50 -3.82
C VAL A 178 1.17 -4.75 -3.89
N ALA A 179 0.87 -3.97 -2.85
CA ALA A 179 -0.47 -3.41 -2.63
C ALA A 179 -0.92 -2.38 -3.69
N SER A 180 0.03 -1.79 -4.43
CA SER A 180 -0.19 -0.97 -5.63
C SER A 180 -0.73 -1.76 -6.82
N ALA A 181 -0.34 -3.03 -6.95
CA ALA A 181 -0.64 -3.89 -8.10
C ALA A 181 -1.95 -4.68 -7.93
N ILE A 182 -2.66 -4.47 -6.82
CA ILE A 182 -3.91 -5.15 -6.50
C ILE A 182 -5.03 -4.14 -6.50
N TRP A 183 -6.04 -4.39 -7.33
CA TRP A 183 -7.23 -3.56 -7.46
C TRP A 183 -8.44 -4.28 -6.90
N LEU A 184 -9.30 -3.54 -6.22
CA LEU A 184 -10.49 -4.03 -5.54
C LEU A 184 -11.72 -3.29 -6.04
N ARG A 185 -12.80 -4.03 -6.29
CA ARG A 185 -14.11 -3.48 -6.63
C ARG A 185 -15.08 -3.70 -5.48
N ARG A 186 -15.77 -2.63 -5.07
CA ARG A 186 -16.73 -2.70 -3.96
C ARG A 186 -17.94 -3.54 -4.35
N LYS A 187 -18.49 -4.23 -3.36
CA LYS A 187 -19.78 -4.89 -3.50
C LYS A 187 -20.89 -3.85 -3.63
N ASP A 188 -21.73 -3.97 -4.66
CA ASP A 188 -22.92 -3.13 -4.79
C ASP A 188 -23.81 -3.28 -3.56
N ARG A 189 -24.10 -2.18 -2.86
CA ARG A 189 -24.98 -2.18 -1.68
C ARG A 189 -26.47 -2.25 -2.04
N SER A 190 -26.81 -2.46 -3.31
CA SER A 190 -28.19 -2.47 -3.83
C SER A 190 -29.05 -3.68 -3.41
N GLY A 191 -28.55 -4.53 -2.51
CA GLY A 191 -29.26 -5.69 -1.98
C GLY A 191 -29.82 -5.55 -0.56
N GLU A 192 -29.72 -4.39 0.08
CA GLU A 192 -30.36 -4.18 1.38
C GLU A 192 -31.85 -3.87 1.15
N PRO A 193 -32.80 -4.70 1.62
CA PRO A 193 -34.22 -4.36 1.52
C PRO A 193 -34.42 -3.10 2.36
N SER A 194 -34.71 -1.98 1.69
CA SER A 194 -35.22 -0.78 2.34
C SER A 194 -36.44 -1.21 3.16
N THR A 195 -36.28 -1.30 4.47
CA THR A 195 -37.42 -1.39 5.39
C THR A 195 -38.13 -0.05 5.32
N ALA A 196 -38.92 0.14 4.27
CA ALA A 196 -39.91 1.19 4.20
C ALA A 196 -40.88 0.95 5.36
N SER A 197 -40.79 1.82 6.36
CA SER A 197 -41.70 1.90 7.49
C SER A 197 -43.14 1.84 7.00
N THR A 198 -43.78 0.70 7.21
CA THR A 198 -45.24 0.60 7.21
C THR A 198 -45.71 1.30 8.48
N MET A 199 -46.04 2.59 8.38
CA MET A 199 -46.96 3.21 9.33
C MET A 199 -48.37 3.00 8.80
N SER A 200 -49.04 1.99 9.33
CA SER A 200 -50.49 1.89 9.38
C SER A 200 -51.01 2.74 10.54
N GLY A 201 -52.15 3.40 10.35
CA GLY A 201 -52.94 4.02 11.41
C GLY A 201 -53.55 5.35 11.01
#